data_AF-A0A7V6CE79-F1
#
_entry.id   AF-A0A7V6CE79-F1
#
_cell.length_a   1.000
_cell.length_b   1.000
_cell.length_c   1.000
_cell.angle_alpha   90.00
_cell.angle_beta   90.00
_cell.angle_gamma   90.00
#
_symmetry.space_group_name_H-M   'P 1'
#
loop_
_entity.id
_entity.type
_entity.pdbx_description
1 polymer ?
#
loop_
_entity_poly.entity_id
_entity_poly.type
_entity_poly.pdbx_seq_one_letter_code
_entity_poly.pdbx_strand_id
1 'polypeptide(L)'
;MSIKNKKRNPFEIFGLSPQIVKELDEEVLFKLIKAIYKVFQLIYHPDKGGDPKKALEINLAFENLNLEKNPENFRNYRKKYIERLSRKTLQKELEELRAQNRKLNFYNELLKEKLWQYLENGFEFLRKSFEEGSGLKLRIFDIVTYMNFSGFRNTKKQMFFKDLILTKDFILKRRAYEKYYIKFLNYKYIGCIKREYLEPWVLLEREFKDETQSFKNFVSKEAFIKECLVFLEAEIKSNSYIFFYNSEDFQRVFLEGVVIDFEKLKEDEFFDILKNKTINLEKRVETLNNFNREISEF
;
A
#
# COMPACT_ATOMS: atom_id res chain seq x y z
N MET A 1 18.72 41.28 23.60
CA MET A 1 17.43 40.61 23.33
C MET A 1 16.82 40.13 24.64
N SER A 2 15.78 40.81 25.13
CA SER A 2 15.09 40.42 26.37
C SER A 2 14.20 39.22 26.09
N ILE A 3 14.64 38.03 26.52
CA ILE A 3 13.77 36.86 26.64
C ILE A 3 12.75 37.24 27.73
N LYS A 4 11.55 37.67 27.32
CA LYS A 4 10.40 37.78 28.22
C LYS A 4 10.19 36.39 28.84
N ASN A 5 10.71 36.18 30.04
CA ASN A 5 10.44 35.00 30.86
C ASN A 5 8.92 34.89 31.01
N LYS A 6 8.29 34.03 30.21
CA LYS A 6 6.94 33.54 30.52
C LYS A 6 7.03 33.00 31.94
N LYS A 7 6.37 33.66 32.91
CA LYS A 7 6.29 33.19 34.29
C LYS A 7 5.78 31.74 34.25
N ARG A 8 6.68 30.79 34.51
CA ARG A 8 6.34 29.35 34.57
C ARG A 8 5.38 29.14 35.72
N ASN A 9 4.46 28.20 35.56
CA ASN A 9 3.56 27.88 36.67
C ASN A 9 4.40 27.20 37.78
N PRO A 10 4.23 27.53 39.07
CA PRO A 10 4.99 26.91 40.15
C PRO A 10 4.96 25.37 40.17
N PHE A 11 3.86 24.72 39.74
CA PHE A 11 3.80 23.26 39.65
C PHE A 11 4.77 22.69 38.58
N GLU A 12 5.02 23.45 37.52
CA GLU A 12 5.94 23.13 36.43
C GLU A 12 7.41 23.16 36.90
N ILE A 13 7.74 24.05 37.85
CA ILE A 13 9.08 24.16 38.47
C ILE A 13 9.38 22.90 39.29
N PHE A 14 8.37 22.30 39.91
CA PHE A 14 8.48 21.01 40.59
C PHE A 14 8.39 19.78 39.66
N GLY A 15 8.33 19.99 38.34
CA GLY A 15 8.22 18.91 37.36
C GLY A 15 6.87 18.20 37.32
N LEU A 16 5.84 18.79 37.93
CA LEU A 16 4.50 18.20 37.95
C LEU A 16 3.74 18.58 36.68
N SER A 17 3.18 17.59 35.99
CA SER A 17 2.32 17.82 34.84
C SER A 17 0.96 18.36 35.28
N PRO A 18 0.23 19.11 34.42
CA PRO A 18 -1.13 19.54 34.73
C PRO A 18 -2.09 18.38 35.07
N GLN A 19 -1.81 17.18 34.56
CA GLN A 19 -2.60 15.98 34.80
C GLN A 19 -2.43 15.45 36.23
N ILE A 20 -1.20 15.34 36.72
CA ILE A 20 -0.93 14.95 38.12
C ILE A 20 -1.57 15.95 39.10
N VAL A 21 -1.50 17.25 38.78
CA VAL A 21 -2.10 18.33 39.57
C VAL A 21 -3.64 18.27 39.58
N LYS A 22 -4.25 17.70 38.54
CA LYS A 22 -5.70 17.48 38.45
C LYS A 22 -6.15 16.25 39.25
N GLU A 23 -5.39 15.16 39.17
CA GLU A 23 -5.77 13.86 39.74
C GLU A 23 -5.58 13.79 41.26
N LEU A 24 -4.61 14.52 41.82
CA LEU A 24 -4.33 14.51 43.26
C LEU A 24 -5.14 15.56 44.03
N ASP A 25 -5.61 15.19 45.22
CA ASP A 25 -6.22 16.11 46.19
C ASP A 25 -5.22 17.15 46.71
N GLU A 26 -5.71 18.31 47.18
CA GLU A 26 -4.85 19.45 47.58
C GLU A 26 -3.82 19.08 48.63
N GLU A 27 -4.23 18.29 49.64
CA GLU A 27 -3.35 17.85 50.72
C GLU A 27 -2.28 16.87 50.24
N VAL A 28 -2.65 15.93 49.37
CA VAL A 28 -1.73 14.93 48.81
C VAL A 28 -0.74 15.62 47.86
N LEU A 29 -1.24 16.53 47.03
CA LEU A 29 -0.43 17.33 46.13
C LEU A 29 0.55 18.22 46.88
N PHE A 30 0.14 18.83 47.99
CA PHE A 30 1.03 19.63 48.82
C PHE A 30 2.09 18.79 49.55
N LYS A 31 1.72 17.59 50.05
CA LYS A 31 2.69 16.63 50.60
C LYS A 31 3.74 16.22 49.56
N LEU A 32 3.31 15.98 48.32
CA LEU A 32 4.20 15.67 47.19
C LEU A 32 5.15 16.84 46.90
N ILE A 33 4.64 18.07 46.86
CA ILE A 33 5.47 19.28 46.67
C ILE A 33 6.49 19.44 47.80
N LYS A 34 6.10 19.22 49.06
CA LYS A 34 7.03 19.23 50.22
C LYS A 34 8.14 18.20 50.05
N ALA A 35 7.81 17.00 49.57
CA ALA A 35 8.80 15.96 49.33
C ALA A 35 9.78 16.35 48.22
N ILE A 36 9.28 16.80 47.06
CA ILE A 36 10.10 17.26 45.94
C ILE A 36 10.96 18.45 46.34
N TYR A 37 10.39 19.42 47.07
CA TYR A 37 11.10 20.59 47.57
C TYR A 37 12.31 20.20 48.44
N LYS A 38 12.14 19.27 49.39
CA LYS A 38 13.25 18.77 50.22
C LYS A 38 14.37 18.19 49.36
N VAL A 39 14.04 17.36 48.39
CA VAL A 39 15.01 16.76 47.46
C VAL A 39 15.72 17.84 46.64
N PHE A 40 14.97 18.80 46.10
CA PHE A 40 15.52 19.90 45.31
C PHE A 40 16.40 20.84 46.11
N GLN A 41 16.06 21.11 47.37
CA GLN A 41 16.94 21.84 48.28
C GLN A 41 18.26 21.09 48.48
N LEU A 42 18.24 19.76 48.67
CA LEU A 42 19.48 19.00 48.82
C LEU A 42 20.38 19.04 47.57
N ILE A 43 19.79 19.08 46.38
CA ILE A 43 20.50 19.06 45.09
C ILE A 43 21.02 20.46 44.72
N TYR A 44 20.20 21.50 44.92
CA TYR A 44 20.47 22.84 44.41
C TYR A 44 20.95 23.82 45.49
N HIS A 45 21.16 23.39 46.74
CA HIS A 45 21.66 24.29 47.80
C HIS A 45 23.03 24.90 47.42
N PRO A 46 23.21 26.23 47.56
CA PRO A 46 24.49 26.90 47.26
C PRO A 46 25.66 26.30 48.05
N ASP A 47 25.47 26.02 49.34
CA ASP A 47 26.51 25.44 50.21
C ASP A 47 26.90 24.01 49.85
N LYS A 48 26.14 23.34 48.97
CA LYS A 48 26.44 22.01 48.44
C LYS A 48 26.95 22.04 47.00
N GLY A 49 27.32 23.22 46.51
CA GLY A 49 27.77 23.43 45.12
C GLY A 49 26.63 23.50 44.10
N GLY A 50 25.38 23.68 44.55
CA GLY A 50 24.21 23.80 43.69
C GLY A 50 24.03 25.20 43.09
N ASP A 51 23.16 25.30 42.08
CA ASP A 51 22.89 26.56 41.36
C ASP A 51 22.01 27.50 42.21
N PRO A 52 22.54 28.66 42.68
CA PRO A 52 21.80 29.58 43.56
C PRO A 52 20.58 30.20 42.87
N LYS A 53 20.59 30.33 41.54
CA LYS A 53 19.43 30.86 40.80
C LYS A 53 18.28 29.86 40.82
N LYS A 54 18.57 28.58 40.65
CA LYS A 54 17.56 27.50 40.75
C LYS A 54 17.06 27.36 42.17
N ALA A 55 17.93 27.44 43.18
CA ALA A 55 17.50 27.41 44.58
C ALA A 55 16.49 28.53 44.90
N LEU A 56 16.74 29.75 44.41
CA LEU A 56 15.82 30.87 44.55
C LEU A 56 14.50 30.62 43.80
N GLU A 57 14.54 30.11 42.57
CA GLU A 57 13.35 29.77 41.79
C GLU A 57 12.48 28.72 42.50
N ILE A 58 13.10 27.69 43.08
CA ILE A 58 12.44 26.63 43.85
C ILE A 58 11.81 27.20 45.13
N ASN A 59 12.51 28.09 45.85
CA ASN A 59 11.98 28.75 47.06
C ASN A 59 10.75 29.59 46.75
N LEU A 60 10.84 30.42 45.70
CA LEU A 60 9.71 31.25 45.27
C LEU A 60 8.53 30.38 44.81
N ALA A 61 8.79 29.28 44.10
CA ALA A 61 7.75 28.33 43.69
C ALA A 61 7.08 27.67 44.90
N PHE A 62 7.85 27.27 45.91
CA PHE A 62 7.33 26.66 47.14
C PHE A 62 6.45 27.63 47.93
N GLU A 63 6.88 28.88 48.11
CA GLU A 63 6.09 29.90 48.82
C GLU A 63 4.77 30.21 48.10
N ASN A 64 4.77 30.23 46.76
CA ASN A 64 3.56 30.38 45.96
C ASN A 64 2.60 29.17 46.06
N LEU A 65 3.13 27.98 46.35
CA LEU A 65 2.38 26.73 46.51
C LEU A 65 2.26 26.29 47.98
N ASN A 66 2.45 27.21 48.92
CA ASN A 66 2.34 26.88 50.33
C ASN A 66 0.87 26.85 50.76
N LEU A 67 0.27 25.66 50.76
CA LEU A 67 -1.14 25.46 51.11
C LEU A 67 -1.46 25.91 52.56
N GLU A 68 -0.50 25.75 53.48
CA GLU A 68 -0.65 26.12 54.89
C GLU A 68 -0.62 27.64 55.10
N LYS A 69 0.20 28.37 54.31
CA LYS A 69 0.30 29.83 54.42
C LYS A 69 -0.73 30.56 53.56
N ASN A 70 -0.95 30.13 52.32
CA ASN A 70 -1.72 30.85 51.31
C ASN A 70 -2.58 29.88 50.44
N PRO A 71 -3.67 29.32 50.97
CA PRO A 71 -4.49 28.34 50.26
C PRO A 71 -5.12 28.88 48.97
N GLU A 72 -5.50 30.17 48.95
CA GLU A 72 -6.11 30.81 47.78
C GLU A 72 -5.12 30.91 46.60
N ASN A 73 -3.85 31.20 46.87
CA ASN A 73 -2.82 31.22 45.82
C ASN A 73 -2.59 29.82 45.25
N PHE A 74 -2.52 28.80 46.11
CA PHE A 74 -2.39 27.41 45.69
C PHE A 74 -3.52 27.01 44.74
N ARG A 75 -4.77 27.29 45.13
CA ARG A 75 -5.97 27.01 44.32
C ARG A 75 -5.98 27.78 43.00
N ASN A 76 -5.57 29.05 43.00
CA ASN A 76 -5.51 29.88 41.81
C ASN A 76 -4.47 29.34 40.81
N TYR A 77 -3.26 29.00 41.28
CA TYR A 77 -2.25 28.39 40.43
C TYR A 77 -2.67 27.02 39.92
N ARG A 78 -3.37 26.22 40.74
CA ARG A 78 -3.89 24.89 40.38
C ARG A 78 -4.92 25.02 39.27
N LYS A 79 -5.91 25.89 39.45
CA LYS A 79 -6.96 26.18 38.46
C LYS A 79 -6.36 26.63 37.13
N LYS A 80 -5.47 27.62 37.13
CA LYS A 80 -4.80 28.12 35.91
C LYS A 80 -3.95 27.07 35.21
N TYR A 81 -3.37 26.13 35.96
CA TYR A 81 -2.56 25.06 35.40
C TYR A 81 -3.43 23.97 34.76
N ILE A 82 -4.53 23.60 35.42
CA ILE A 82 -5.51 22.62 34.92
C ILE A 82 -6.25 23.16 33.69
N GLU A 83 -6.54 24.47 33.63
CA GLU A 83 -7.12 25.11 32.43
C GLU A 83 -6.23 24.95 31.18
N ARG A 84 -4.95 24.61 31.32
CA ARG A 84 -4.10 24.24 30.17
C ARG A 84 -4.52 22.91 29.54
N LEU A 85 -5.17 22.01 30.29
CA LEU A 85 -5.70 20.74 29.77
C LEU A 85 -6.97 20.94 28.93
N SER A 86 -7.74 22.02 29.12
CA SER A 86 -8.98 22.25 28.35
C SER A 86 -8.71 22.79 26.94
N ARG A 87 -7.55 23.40 26.72
CA ARG A 87 -7.08 23.78 25.38
C ARG A 87 -6.62 22.51 24.68
N LYS A 88 -7.51 21.89 23.88
CA LYS A 88 -7.25 20.74 22.96
C LYS A 88 -5.86 20.16 23.17
N THR A 89 -5.71 19.25 24.13
CA THR A 89 -4.41 18.61 24.36
C THR A 89 -4.03 17.92 23.05
N LEU A 90 -2.77 18.06 22.64
CA LEU A 90 -2.20 17.31 21.52
C LEU A 90 -2.54 15.81 21.60
N GLN A 91 -2.72 15.29 22.82
CA GLN A 91 -3.18 13.94 23.09
C GLN A 91 -4.60 13.65 22.59
N LYS A 92 -5.58 14.55 22.81
CA LYS A 92 -6.93 14.39 22.29
C LYS A 92 -6.94 14.48 20.76
N GLU A 93 -6.18 15.41 20.19
CA GLU A 93 -6.00 15.51 18.74
C GLU A 93 -5.34 14.25 18.16
N LEU A 94 -4.35 13.69 18.86
CA LEU A 94 -3.68 12.45 18.49
C LEU A 94 -4.60 11.23 18.59
N GLU A 95 -5.49 11.18 19.59
CA GLU A 95 -6.52 10.15 19.69
C GLU A 95 -7.57 10.29 18.58
N GLU A 96 -8.02 11.50 18.27
CA GLU A 96 -8.94 11.79 17.17
C GLU A 96 -8.32 11.40 15.81
N LEU A 97 -7.07 11.80 15.55
CA LEU A 97 -6.35 11.42 14.33
C LEU A 97 -6.12 9.91 14.24
N ARG A 98 -5.81 9.23 15.35
CA ARG A 98 -5.72 7.77 15.38
C ARG A 98 -7.05 7.11 15.04
N ALA A 99 -8.16 7.61 15.56
CA ALA A 99 -9.49 7.09 15.26
C ALA A 99 -9.86 7.33 13.78
N GLN A 100 -9.56 8.51 13.24
CA GLN A 100 -9.76 8.81 11.82
C GLN A 100 -8.93 7.89 10.92
N ASN A 101 -7.66 7.67 11.25
CA ASN A 101 -6.76 6.81 10.48
C ASN A 101 -7.26 5.35 10.48
N ARG A 102 -7.70 4.82 11.63
CA ARG A 102 -8.35 3.50 11.69
C ARG A 102 -9.58 3.41 10.78
N LYS A 103 -10.44 4.44 10.80
CA LYS A 103 -11.63 4.50 9.96
C LYS A 103 -11.28 4.55 8.47
N LEU A 104 -10.27 5.35 8.08
CA LEU A 104 -9.80 5.44 6.69
C LEU A 104 -9.19 4.12 6.21
N ASN A 105 -8.37 3.46 7.03
CA ASN A 105 -7.79 2.16 6.66
C ASN A 105 -8.89 1.12 6.46
N PHE A 106 -9.90 1.09 7.34
CA PHE A 106 -11.05 0.19 7.17
C PHE A 106 -11.77 0.43 5.84
N TYR A 107 -12.07 1.70 5.49
CA TYR A 107 -12.71 1.99 4.21
C TYR A 107 -11.82 1.69 3.01
N ASN A 108 -10.50 1.89 3.11
CA ASN A 108 -9.58 1.57 2.03
C ASN A 108 -9.59 0.07 1.74
N GLU A 109 -9.48 -0.77 2.77
CA GLU A 109 -9.55 -2.23 2.60
C GLU A 109 -10.92 -2.68 2.06
N LEU A 110 -12.01 -2.09 2.56
CA LEU A 110 -13.35 -2.36 2.02
C LEU A 110 -13.49 -1.96 0.55
N LEU A 111 -12.95 -0.80 0.16
CA LEU A 111 -12.98 -0.34 -1.23
C LEU A 111 -12.16 -1.24 -2.15
N LYS A 112 -10.98 -1.69 -1.72
CA LYS A 112 -10.17 -2.67 -2.47
C LYS A 112 -10.95 -3.95 -2.70
N GLU A 113 -11.59 -4.49 -1.66
CA GLU A 113 -12.39 -5.69 -1.77
C GLU A 113 -13.58 -5.50 -2.72
N LYS A 114 -14.31 -4.39 -2.61
CA LYS A 114 -15.44 -4.08 -3.49
C LYS A 114 -15.03 -3.87 -4.94
N LEU A 115 -13.93 -3.17 -5.18
CA LEU A 115 -13.37 -2.99 -6.51
C LEU A 115 -12.95 -4.34 -7.10
N TRP A 116 -12.33 -5.20 -6.30
CA TRP A 116 -11.96 -6.55 -6.73
C TRP A 116 -13.19 -7.41 -7.08
N GLN A 117 -14.22 -7.43 -6.23
CA GLN A 117 -15.50 -8.10 -6.51
C GLN A 117 -16.13 -7.60 -7.82
N TYR A 118 -16.01 -6.29 -8.09
CA TYR A 118 -16.49 -5.69 -9.32
C TYR A 118 -15.69 -6.18 -10.55
N LEU A 119 -14.36 -6.35 -10.42
CA LEU A 119 -13.50 -6.90 -11.47
C LEU A 119 -13.81 -8.39 -11.75
N GLU A 120 -14.00 -9.21 -10.71
CA GLU A 120 -14.32 -10.65 -10.84
C GLU A 120 -15.64 -10.88 -11.60
N ASN A 121 -16.67 -10.10 -11.26
CA ASN A 121 -18.03 -10.24 -11.81
C ASN A 121 -18.16 -9.77 -13.27
N GLY A 122 -17.08 -9.24 -13.85
CA GLY A 122 -17.05 -8.78 -15.23
C GLY A 122 -17.40 -7.30 -15.33
N PHE A 123 -16.37 -6.52 -15.63
CA PHE A 123 -16.41 -5.08 -15.77
C PHE A 123 -17.32 -4.67 -16.95
N GLU A 124 -18.47 -4.04 -16.66
CA GLU A 124 -19.43 -3.64 -17.70
C GLU A 124 -18.82 -2.62 -18.66
N PHE A 125 -17.98 -1.73 -18.16
CA PHE A 125 -17.27 -0.73 -18.98
C PHE A 125 -16.33 -1.37 -20.01
N LEU A 126 -15.64 -2.47 -19.67
CA LEU A 126 -14.77 -3.18 -20.61
C LEU A 126 -15.62 -3.90 -21.65
N ARG A 127 -16.74 -4.50 -21.25
CA ARG A 127 -17.70 -5.07 -22.21
C ARG A 127 -18.24 -4.04 -23.20
N LYS A 128 -18.45 -2.80 -22.78
CA LYS A 128 -18.86 -1.68 -23.65
C LYS A 128 -17.71 -1.14 -24.51
N SER A 129 -16.46 -1.34 -24.10
CA SER A 129 -15.27 -0.91 -24.85
C SER A 129 -14.98 -1.80 -26.07
N PHE A 130 -15.58 -2.99 -26.14
CA PHE A 130 -15.47 -3.90 -27.28
C PHE A 130 -16.83 -4.00 -27.97
N GLU A 131 -16.99 -3.34 -29.12
CA GLU A 131 -18.20 -3.45 -29.94
C GLU A 131 -18.41 -4.89 -30.43
N GLU A 132 -19.67 -5.35 -30.48
CA GLU A 132 -20.01 -6.67 -31.02
C GLU A 132 -19.48 -6.81 -32.45
N GLY A 133 -18.72 -7.89 -32.71
CA GLY A 133 -18.10 -8.14 -34.02
C GLY A 133 -16.68 -7.59 -34.20
N SER A 134 -16.19 -6.73 -33.30
CA SER A 134 -14.83 -6.18 -33.36
C SER A 134 -13.92 -6.71 -32.26
N GLY A 135 -12.66 -7.00 -32.61
CA GLY A 135 -11.62 -7.42 -31.67
C GLY A 135 -10.57 -6.34 -31.49
N LEU A 136 -10.04 -6.16 -30.28
CA LEU A 136 -8.88 -5.30 -30.05
C LEU A 136 -7.62 -6.17 -30.05
N LYS A 137 -6.78 -6.01 -31.07
CA LYS A 137 -5.51 -6.71 -31.16
C LYS A 137 -4.44 -5.92 -30.43
N LEU A 138 -3.72 -6.61 -29.55
CA LEU A 138 -2.62 -6.09 -28.76
C LEU A 138 -1.34 -6.80 -29.16
N ARG A 139 -0.29 -6.05 -29.39
CA ARG A 139 1.06 -6.60 -29.46
C ARG A 139 1.73 -6.44 -28.10
N ILE A 140 2.13 -7.56 -27.52
CA ILE A 140 2.66 -7.62 -26.17
C ILE A 140 4.14 -8.03 -26.22
N PHE A 141 4.96 -7.31 -25.46
CA PHE A 141 6.28 -7.75 -25.07
C PHE A 141 6.18 -8.60 -23.80
N ASP A 142 6.48 -9.89 -23.92
CA ASP A 142 6.44 -10.87 -22.84
C ASP A 142 7.68 -10.71 -21.94
N ILE A 143 7.53 -9.83 -20.94
CA ILE A 143 8.61 -9.47 -20.01
C ILE A 143 9.10 -10.67 -19.20
N VAL A 144 8.22 -11.62 -18.88
CA VAL A 144 8.53 -12.80 -18.07
C VAL A 144 9.41 -13.76 -18.88
N THR A 145 9.03 -13.99 -20.13
CA THR A 145 9.85 -14.77 -21.07
C THR A 145 11.20 -14.10 -21.30
N TYR A 146 11.22 -12.77 -21.43
CA TYR A 146 12.49 -12.03 -21.53
C TYR A 146 13.37 -12.21 -20.29
N MET A 147 12.82 -12.08 -19.08
CA MET A 147 13.57 -12.26 -17.84
C MET A 147 14.13 -13.68 -17.70
N ASN A 148 13.35 -14.69 -18.07
CA ASN A 148 13.77 -16.08 -17.95
C ASN A 148 14.79 -16.48 -19.01
N PHE A 149 14.70 -15.96 -20.25
CA PHE A 149 15.46 -16.50 -21.39
C PHE A 149 16.44 -15.54 -22.08
N SER A 150 16.49 -14.26 -21.69
CA SER A 150 17.39 -13.27 -22.34
C SER A 150 18.88 -13.59 -22.19
N GLY A 151 19.26 -14.34 -21.16
CA GLY A 151 20.65 -14.74 -20.91
C GLY A 151 21.16 -15.90 -21.79
N PHE A 152 20.28 -16.66 -22.46
CA PHE A 152 20.71 -17.80 -23.27
C PHE A 152 21.11 -17.35 -24.68
N ARG A 153 22.24 -17.89 -25.17
CA ARG A 153 22.84 -17.52 -26.46
C ARG A 153 21.95 -17.84 -27.69
N ASN A 154 21.08 -18.84 -27.58
CA ASN A 154 20.29 -19.35 -28.70
C ASN A 154 18.82 -18.91 -28.69
N THR A 155 18.43 -17.97 -27.83
CA THR A 155 17.02 -17.54 -27.72
C THR A 155 16.60 -16.71 -28.93
N LYS A 156 15.56 -17.15 -29.64
CA LYS A 156 14.98 -16.40 -30.75
C LYS A 156 14.26 -15.16 -30.22
N LYS A 157 14.60 -13.97 -30.71
CA LYS A 157 13.97 -12.69 -30.28
C LYS A 157 12.44 -12.68 -30.39
N GLN A 158 11.89 -13.42 -31.37
CA GLN A 158 10.44 -13.57 -31.55
C GLN A 158 9.73 -14.18 -30.33
N MET A 159 10.43 -14.97 -29.51
CA MET A 159 9.85 -15.59 -28.31
C MET A 159 9.40 -14.56 -27.27
N PHE A 160 9.97 -13.35 -27.29
CA PHE A 160 9.61 -12.27 -26.36
C PHE A 160 8.37 -11.50 -26.78
N PHE A 161 7.69 -11.91 -27.85
CA PHE A 161 6.51 -11.23 -28.36
C PHE A 161 5.34 -12.19 -28.46
N LYS A 162 4.15 -11.67 -28.20
CA LYS A 162 2.89 -12.38 -28.40
C LYS A 162 1.79 -11.40 -28.78
N ASP A 163 0.79 -11.94 -29.44
CA ASP A 163 -0.40 -11.22 -29.82
C ASP A 163 -1.57 -11.68 -28.96
N LEU A 164 -2.33 -10.71 -28.46
CA LEU A 164 -3.60 -10.95 -27.80
C LEU A 164 -4.71 -10.31 -28.63
N ILE A 165 -5.85 -10.98 -28.77
CA ILE A 165 -7.06 -10.35 -29.31
C ILE A 165 -8.10 -10.41 -28.22
N LEU A 166 -8.49 -9.23 -27.73
CA LEU A 166 -9.52 -9.06 -26.72
C LEU A 166 -10.87 -8.91 -27.41
N THR A 167 -11.85 -9.67 -26.92
CA THR A 167 -13.25 -9.59 -27.36
C THR A 167 -14.15 -9.52 -26.13
N LYS A 168 -15.44 -9.29 -26.35
CA LYS A 168 -16.45 -9.24 -25.28
C LYS A 168 -16.53 -10.54 -24.48
N ASP A 169 -16.37 -11.68 -25.15
CA ASP A 169 -16.69 -13.00 -24.59
C ASP A 169 -15.47 -13.89 -24.37
N PHE A 170 -14.36 -13.64 -25.07
CA PHE A 170 -13.18 -14.48 -25.01
C PHE A 170 -11.90 -13.74 -25.39
N ILE A 171 -10.77 -14.37 -25.11
CA ILE A 171 -9.46 -13.88 -25.50
C ILE A 171 -8.79 -14.90 -26.42
N LEU A 172 -8.20 -14.42 -27.50
CA LEU A 172 -7.30 -15.21 -28.33
C LEU A 172 -5.85 -14.86 -27.98
N LYS A 173 -5.02 -15.87 -27.76
CA LYS A 173 -3.58 -15.68 -27.53
C LYS A 173 -2.77 -16.42 -28.58
N ARG A 174 -1.67 -15.82 -29.03
CA ARG A 174 -0.71 -16.44 -29.93
C ARG A 174 0.69 -15.94 -29.63
N ARG A 175 1.64 -16.83 -29.36
CA ARG A 175 3.06 -16.43 -29.30
C ARG A 175 3.55 -16.11 -30.71
N ALA A 176 4.50 -15.19 -30.88
CA ALA A 176 4.88 -14.76 -32.23
C ALA A 176 5.47 -15.86 -33.12
N TYR A 177 5.97 -16.96 -32.53
CA TYR A 177 6.46 -18.13 -33.25
C TYR A 177 5.37 -19.19 -33.51
N GLU A 178 4.18 -19.05 -32.93
CA GLU A 178 3.05 -19.95 -33.13
C GLU A 178 2.23 -19.53 -34.35
N LYS A 179 1.78 -20.51 -35.12
CA LYS A 179 0.97 -20.25 -36.33
C LYS A 179 -0.48 -19.88 -36.00
N TYR A 180 -1.02 -20.44 -34.91
CA TYR A 180 -2.44 -20.38 -34.59
C TYR A 180 -2.70 -19.74 -33.23
N TYR A 181 -3.86 -19.10 -33.10
CA TYR A 181 -4.39 -18.59 -31.85
C TYR A 181 -5.05 -19.69 -31.02
N ILE A 182 -4.94 -19.57 -29.71
CA ILE A 182 -5.64 -20.37 -28.71
C ILE A 182 -6.72 -19.51 -28.07
N LYS A 183 -7.95 -20.06 -28.00
CA LYS A 183 -9.12 -19.40 -27.42
C LYS A 183 -9.26 -19.69 -25.92
N PHE A 184 -9.50 -18.64 -25.14
CA PHE A 184 -9.74 -18.68 -23.70
C PHE A 184 -11.07 -18.01 -23.34
N LEU A 185 -11.98 -18.76 -22.72
CA LEU A 185 -13.31 -18.27 -22.32
C LEU A 185 -13.32 -17.64 -20.91
N ASN A 186 -12.64 -18.27 -19.97
CA ASN A 186 -12.64 -17.89 -18.55
C ASN A 186 -11.54 -16.90 -18.17
N TYR A 187 -10.85 -16.35 -19.17
CA TYR A 187 -9.72 -15.45 -19.01
C TYR A 187 -10.17 -14.04 -19.36
N LYS A 188 -10.10 -13.11 -18.41
CA LYS A 188 -10.67 -11.76 -18.54
C LYS A 188 -9.61 -10.69 -18.31
N TYR A 189 -9.65 -9.65 -19.12
CA TYR A 189 -8.86 -8.44 -18.90
C TYR A 189 -9.40 -7.70 -17.67
N ILE A 190 -8.52 -7.29 -16.77
CA ILE A 190 -8.91 -6.55 -15.54
C ILE A 190 -8.36 -5.13 -15.50
N GLY A 191 -7.29 -4.83 -16.24
CA GLY A 191 -6.70 -3.49 -16.28
C GLY A 191 -5.22 -3.50 -16.63
N CYS A 192 -4.67 -2.30 -16.79
CA CYS A 192 -3.26 -2.09 -17.03
C CYS A 192 -2.65 -1.13 -16.00
N ILE A 193 -1.34 -1.21 -15.83
CA ILE A 193 -0.59 -0.34 -14.91
C ILE A 193 0.59 0.24 -15.70
N LYS A 194 0.76 1.56 -15.68
CA LYS A 194 1.92 2.20 -16.33
C LYS A 194 3.21 1.67 -15.73
N ARG A 195 4.24 1.48 -16.56
CA ARG A 195 5.51 0.90 -16.12
C ARG A 195 6.21 1.69 -15.01
N GLU A 196 5.97 3.00 -14.94
CA GLU A 196 6.55 3.90 -13.94
C GLU A 196 6.03 3.64 -12.52
N TYR A 197 4.87 2.98 -12.38
CA TYR A 197 4.22 2.78 -11.09
C TYR A 197 4.45 1.38 -10.51
N LEU A 198 5.07 0.46 -11.24
CA LEU A 198 5.17 -0.93 -10.81
C LEU A 198 6.45 -1.61 -11.28
N GLU A 199 7.11 -2.29 -10.35
CA GLU A 199 8.16 -3.26 -10.63
C GLU A 199 7.61 -4.68 -10.47
N PRO A 200 7.05 -5.31 -11.53
CA PRO A 200 6.30 -6.55 -11.38
C PRO A 200 7.15 -7.73 -10.89
N TRP A 201 8.46 -7.76 -11.19
CA TRP A 201 9.37 -8.84 -10.78
C TRP A 201 9.53 -9.02 -9.27
N VAL A 202 9.16 -8.00 -8.48
CA VAL A 202 9.12 -8.10 -7.02
C VAL A 202 7.92 -8.93 -6.55
N LEU A 203 6.84 -8.95 -7.32
CA LEU A 203 5.56 -9.59 -6.97
C LEU A 203 5.32 -10.91 -7.71
N LEU A 204 6.00 -11.15 -8.83
CA LEU A 204 5.87 -12.39 -9.59
C LEU A 204 6.33 -13.60 -8.77
N GLU A 205 5.56 -14.68 -8.84
CA GLU A 205 5.95 -15.94 -8.24
C GLU A 205 7.19 -16.53 -8.92
N ARG A 206 7.98 -17.27 -8.12
CA ARG A 206 9.25 -17.86 -8.54
C ARG A 206 9.16 -19.37 -8.40
N GLU A 207 9.70 -20.06 -9.39
CA GLU A 207 9.90 -21.50 -9.35
C GLU A 207 11.39 -21.81 -9.36
N PHE A 208 11.81 -22.69 -8.46
CA PHE A 208 13.17 -23.20 -8.42
C PHE A 208 13.15 -24.59 -9.05
N LYS A 209 13.86 -24.76 -10.17
CA LYS A 209 14.11 -26.06 -10.81
C LYS A 209 15.59 -26.16 -11.14
N ASP A 210 16.21 -27.26 -10.73
CA ASP A 210 17.58 -27.62 -11.11
C ASP A 210 18.57 -26.46 -10.91
N GLU A 211 18.57 -25.86 -9.71
CA GLU A 211 19.40 -24.71 -9.31
C GLU A 211 19.16 -23.40 -10.08
N THR A 212 18.20 -23.37 -11.01
CA THR A 212 17.78 -22.18 -11.74
C THR A 212 16.47 -21.63 -11.18
N GLN A 213 16.44 -20.31 -10.98
CA GLN A 213 15.24 -19.59 -10.58
C GLN A 213 14.55 -19.05 -11.84
N SER A 214 13.26 -19.34 -12.00
CA SER A 214 12.42 -18.83 -13.08
C SER A 214 11.22 -18.07 -12.53
N PHE A 215 10.81 -17.02 -13.25
CA PHE A 215 9.59 -16.28 -12.93
C PHE A 215 8.38 -16.94 -13.59
N LYS A 216 7.30 -17.03 -12.83
CA LYS A 216 5.96 -17.33 -13.36
C LYS A 216 5.29 -16.04 -13.79
N ASN A 217 4.34 -16.14 -14.72
CA ASN A 217 3.63 -14.99 -15.29
C ASN A 217 2.40 -14.58 -14.48
N PHE A 218 2.43 -14.78 -13.16
CA PHE A 218 1.32 -14.41 -12.29
C PHE A 218 1.80 -13.93 -10.91
N VAL A 219 0.90 -13.20 -10.27
CA VAL A 219 1.00 -12.66 -8.91
C VAL A 219 -0.15 -13.26 -8.10
N SER A 220 0.05 -13.49 -6.81
CA SER A 220 -1.05 -13.90 -5.94
C SER A 220 -2.12 -12.80 -5.86
N LYS A 221 -3.39 -13.21 -5.78
CA LYS A 221 -4.53 -12.28 -5.67
C LYS A 221 -4.35 -11.30 -4.50
N GLU A 222 -3.87 -11.78 -3.36
CA GLU A 222 -3.63 -10.96 -2.17
C GLU A 222 -2.58 -9.88 -2.42
N ALA A 223 -1.44 -10.24 -3.01
CA ALA A 223 -0.38 -9.29 -3.34
C ALA A 223 -0.85 -8.27 -4.39
N PHE A 224 -1.62 -8.72 -5.38
CA PHE A 224 -2.18 -7.84 -6.41
C PHE A 224 -3.17 -6.83 -5.81
N ILE A 225 -4.10 -7.26 -4.96
CA ILE A 225 -5.07 -6.37 -4.30
C ILE A 225 -4.36 -5.35 -3.42
N LYS A 226 -3.31 -5.78 -2.72
CA LYS A 226 -2.58 -4.93 -1.77
C LYS A 226 -1.73 -3.87 -2.47
N GLU A 227 -0.95 -4.26 -3.48
CA GLU A 227 0.12 -3.44 -4.06
C GLU A 227 -0.23 -2.87 -5.44
N CYS A 228 -0.99 -3.60 -6.27
CA CYS A 228 -1.23 -3.23 -7.67
C CYS A 228 -2.56 -2.50 -7.89
N LEU A 229 -3.61 -2.89 -7.15
CA LEU A 229 -4.99 -2.47 -7.43
C LEU A 229 -5.19 -0.96 -7.44
N VAL A 230 -4.43 -0.22 -6.62
CA VAL A 230 -4.52 1.25 -6.52
C VAL A 230 -4.04 1.98 -7.79
N PHE A 231 -3.19 1.32 -8.58
CA PHE A 231 -2.61 1.88 -9.82
C PHE A 231 -3.29 1.34 -11.08
N LEU A 232 -4.32 0.51 -10.92
CA LEU A 232 -4.98 -0.19 -12.02
C LEU A 232 -5.85 0.78 -12.83
N GLU A 233 -5.54 0.92 -14.12
CA GLU A 233 -6.30 1.69 -15.08
C GLU A 233 -7.09 0.74 -16.00
N ALA A 234 -8.37 1.03 -16.23
CA ALA A 234 -9.21 0.20 -17.10
C ALA A 234 -8.84 0.36 -18.60
N GLU A 235 -8.52 1.59 -19.00
CA GLU A 235 -8.16 1.92 -20.38
C GLU A 235 -6.79 1.32 -20.75
N ILE A 236 -6.72 0.65 -21.91
CA ILE A 236 -5.47 0.06 -22.39
C ILE A 236 -4.57 1.16 -22.96
N LYS A 237 -3.33 1.21 -22.48
CA LYS A 237 -2.33 2.18 -22.94
C LYS A 237 -1.06 1.48 -23.39
N SER A 238 -0.40 2.01 -24.40
CA SER A 238 0.96 1.58 -24.75
C SER A 238 1.91 1.83 -23.59
N ASN A 239 2.97 1.02 -23.50
CA ASN A 239 3.96 1.06 -22.43
C ASN A 239 3.37 0.84 -21.02
N SER A 240 2.32 0.03 -20.92
CA SER A 240 1.72 -0.40 -19.65
C SER A 240 1.80 -1.92 -19.49
N TYR A 241 1.89 -2.38 -18.24
CA TYR A 241 1.73 -3.78 -17.87
C TYR A 241 0.27 -4.18 -17.93
N ILE A 242 -0.05 -5.27 -18.62
CA ILE A 242 -1.43 -5.72 -18.80
C ILE A 242 -1.76 -6.95 -17.96
N PHE A 243 -2.86 -6.89 -17.21
CA PHE A 243 -3.26 -7.90 -16.25
C PHE A 243 -4.58 -8.58 -16.60
N PHE A 244 -4.66 -9.85 -16.24
CA PHE A 244 -5.80 -10.70 -16.50
C PHE A 244 -6.13 -11.58 -15.31
N TYR A 245 -7.40 -11.96 -15.22
CA TYR A 245 -7.93 -12.84 -14.19
C TYR A 245 -8.56 -14.07 -14.84
N ASN A 246 -8.28 -15.25 -14.28
CA ASN A 246 -8.90 -16.51 -14.69
C ASN A 246 -9.89 -16.95 -13.60
N SER A 247 -11.16 -17.13 -13.94
CA SER A 247 -12.15 -17.59 -12.95
C SER A 247 -11.92 -19.04 -12.50
N GLU A 248 -11.20 -19.85 -13.29
CA GLU A 248 -10.81 -21.21 -12.88
C GLU A 248 -9.62 -21.22 -11.90
N ASP A 249 -8.79 -20.18 -11.91
CA ASP A 249 -7.61 -20.03 -11.04
C ASP A 249 -7.72 -18.71 -10.26
N PHE A 250 -8.75 -18.65 -9.41
CA PHE A 250 -9.20 -17.44 -8.72
C PHE A 250 -8.20 -16.86 -7.73
N GLN A 251 -7.16 -17.61 -7.37
CA GLN A 251 -6.11 -17.18 -6.44
C GLN A 251 -5.00 -16.37 -7.14
N ARG A 252 -5.02 -16.28 -8.47
CA ARG A 252 -3.92 -15.72 -9.26
C ARG A 252 -4.38 -14.63 -10.22
N VAL A 253 -3.49 -13.66 -10.41
CA VAL A 253 -3.62 -12.60 -11.41
C VAL A 253 -2.45 -12.69 -12.36
N PHE A 254 -2.75 -12.82 -13.64
CA PHE A 254 -1.76 -13.08 -14.67
C PHE A 254 -1.25 -11.78 -15.28
N LEU A 255 0.06 -11.64 -15.36
CA LEU A 255 0.74 -10.60 -16.12
C LEU A 255 1.05 -11.14 -17.51
N GLU A 256 0.39 -10.61 -18.54
CA GLU A 256 0.74 -11.01 -19.90
C GLU A 256 1.96 -10.26 -20.42
N GLY A 257 2.26 -9.06 -19.94
CA GLY A 257 3.49 -8.35 -20.30
C GLY A 257 3.26 -6.87 -20.52
N VAL A 258 4.04 -6.26 -21.39
CA VAL A 258 3.97 -4.84 -21.71
C VAL A 258 3.28 -4.63 -23.06
N VAL A 259 2.25 -3.79 -23.09
CA VAL A 259 1.59 -3.38 -24.33
C VAL A 259 2.55 -2.51 -25.15
N ILE A 260 2.85 -2.93 -26.38
CA ILE A 260 3.66 -2.15 -27.32
C ILE A 260 2.73 -1.23 -28.11
N ASP A 261 1.78 -1.85 -28.80
CA ASP A 261 0.78 -1.20 -29.64
C ASP A 261 -0.56 -1.95 -29.52
N PHE A 262 -1.62 -1.29 -29.98
CA PHE A 262 -2.93 -1.88 -30.08
C PHE A 262 -3.71 -1.29 -31.25
N GLU A 263 -4.50 -2.13 -31.89
CA GLU A 263 -5.32 -1.76 -33.05
C GLU A 263 -6.70 -2.42 -32.97
N LYS A 264 -7.72 -1.67 -33.40
CA LYS A 264 -9.07 -2.23 -33.56
C LYS A 264 -9.12 -3.00 -34.87
N LEU A 265 -9.46 -4.28 -34.80
CA LEU A 265 -9.61 -5.13 -35.96
C LEU A 265 -10.92 -4.80 -36.69
N LYS A 266 -10.87 -4.84 -38.02
CA LYS A 266 -12.07 -4.85 -38.85
C LYS A 266 -12.77 -6.20 -38.70
N GLU A 267 -14.09 -6.22 -38.87
CA GLU A 267 -14.89 -7.45 -38.74
C GLU A 267 -14.36 -8.57 -39.65
N ASP A 268 -14.06 -8.28 -40.91
CA ASP A 268 -13.56 -9.26 -41.89
C ASP A 268 -12.25 -9.92 -41.43
N GLU A 269 -11.32 -9.12 -40.92
CA GLU A 269 -10.02 -9.60 -40.41
C GLU A 269 -10.20 -10.47 -39.18
N PHE A 270 -11.12 -10.09 -38.28
CA PHE A 270 -11.43 -10.86 -37.09
C PHE A 270 -12.08 -12.21 -37.44
N PHE A 271 -13.03 -12.24 -38.37
CA PHE A 271 -13.66 -13.48 -38.84
C PHE A 271 -12.67 -14.41 -39.56
N ASP A 272 -11.73 -13.88 -40.35
CA ASP A 272 -10.65 -14.69 -40.95
C ASP A 272 -9.80 -15.36 -39.87
N ILE A 273 -9.41 -14.63 -38.83
CA ILE A 273 -8.62 -15.17 -37.72
C ILE A 273 -9.37 -16.29 -37.00
N LEU A 274 -10.67 -16.08 -36.73
CA LEU A 274 -11.50 -17.09 -36.08
C LEU A 274 -11.65 -18.37 -36.91
N LYS A 275 -11.89 -18.25 -38.22
CA LYS A 275 -12.12 -19.42 -39.09
C LYS A 275 -10.83 -20.16 -39.44
N ASN A 276 -9.78 -19.42 -39.79
CA ASN A 276 -8.61 -19.98 -40.47
C ASN A 276 -7.36 -20.05 -39.58
N LYS A 277 -7.32 -19.28 -38.48
CA LYS A 277 -6.11 -19.13 -37.64
C LYS A 277 -6.34 -19.46 -36.16
N THR A 278 -7.46 -20.09 -35.80
CA THR A 278 -7.74 -20.52 -34.41
C THR A 278 -7.77 -22.06 -34.32
N ILE A 279 -7.13 -22.62 -33.31
CA ILE A 279 -7.16 -24.08 -33.07
C ILE A 279 -8.54 -24.49 -32.55
N ASN A 280 -9.19 -25.44 -33.23
CA ASN A 280 -10.33 -26.17 -32.67
C ASN A 280 -9.85 -27.10 -31.55
N LEU A 281 -10.61 -27.16 -30.44
CA LEU A 281 -10.27 -27.84 -29.19
C LEU A 281 -9.74 -29.28 -29.33
N GLU A 282 -10.11 -29.99 -30.41
CA GLU A 282 -9.68 -31.37 -30.69
C GLU A 282 -8.17 -31.50 -31.02
N LYS A 283 -7.55 -30.49 -31.64
CA LYS A 283 -6.09 -30.50 -31.93
C LYS A 283 -5.22 -30.14 -30.71
N ARG A 284 -5.85 -29.72 -29.60
CA ARG A 284 -5.17 -29.24 -28.38
C ARG A 284 -4.37 -30.35 -27.69
N VAL A 285 -4.84 -31.60 -27.76
CA VAL A 285 -4.18 -32.76 -27.14
C VAL A 285 -2.89 -33.16 -27.89
N GLU A 286 -2.88 -33.07 -29.22
CA GLU A 286 -1.69 -33.39 -30.03
C GLU A 286 -0.56 -32.36 -29.84
N THR A 287 -0.90 -31.07 -29.82
CA THR A 287 0.12 -30.00 -29.64
C THR A 287 0.75 -29.99 -28.24
N LEU A 288 -0.04 -30.25 -27.17
CA LEU A 288 0.50 -30.37 -25.81
C LEU A 288 1.43 -31.58 -25.65
N ASN A 289 1.11 -32.70 -26.30
CA ASN A 289 1.95 -33.89 -26.30
C ASN A 289 3.26 -33.69 -27.07
N ASN A 290 3.26 -32.90 -28.15
CA ASN A 290 4.48 -32.56 -28.88
C ASN A 290 5.36 -31.53 -28.15
N PHE A 291 4.77 -30.57 -27.43
CA PHE A 291 5.53 -29.56 -26.68
C PHE A 291 6.27 -30.15 -25.47
N ASN A 292 5.67 -31.14 -24.78
CA ASN A 292 6.36 -31.87 -23.71
C ASN A 292 7.53 -32.71 -24.25
N ARG A 293 7.47 -33.17 -25.52
CA ARG A 293 8.60 -33.85 -26.18
C ARG A 293 9.73 -32.90 -26.55
N GLU A 294 9.40 -31.73 -27.09
CA GLU A 294 10.42 -30.73 -27.44
C GLU A 294 11.13 -30.16 -26.20
N ILE A 295 10.44 -30.02 -25.06
CA ILE A 295 11.10 -29.61 -23.80
C ILE A 295 11.96 -30.72 -23.20
N SER A 296 11.60 -32.00 -23.39
CA SER A 296 12.44 -33.12 -22.90
C SER A 296 13.69 -33.39 -23.75
N GLU A 297 13.81 -32.75 -24.93
CA GLU A 297 14.95 -32.89 -25.83
C GLU A 297 15.93 -31.70 -25.76
N PHE A 298 15.73 -30.74 -24.84
CA PHE A 298 16.65 -29.63 -24.57
C PHE A 298 17.16 -29.61 -23.13
#